data_AF-A0A7C7W5N9-F1
#
_entry.id   AF-A0A7C7W5N9-F1
#
_cell.length_a   1.000
_cell.length_b   1.000
_cell.length_c   1.000
_cell.angle_alpha   90.00
_cell.angle_beta   90.00
_cell.angle_gamma   90.00
#
_symmetry.space_group_name_H-M   'P 1'
#
loop_
_entity.id
_entity.type
_entity.pdbx_description
1 polymer ?
#
loop_
_entity_poly.entity_id
_entity_poly.type
_entity_poly.pdbx_seq_one_letter_code
_entity_poly.pdbx_strand_id
1 'polypeptide(L)'
;NGHRSQSGHWALVAEIAPLAVDGRFFGGEVTTGSHRGSMRAVADGRADMAAIDEMSWRLGLDHEPAVDRLRIVAWTQPTPGVPLVTSWTNAGL
;
A
#
# COMPACT_ATOMS: atom_id res chain seq x y z
N ASN A 1 -1.01 6.00 -2.65
CA ASN A 1 -1.91 5.14 -3.44
C ASN A 1 -3.21 5.87 -3.75
N GLY A 2 -4.18 5.16 -4.33
CA GLY A 2 -5.54 5.64 -4.59
C GLY A 2 -6.57 4.51 -4.40
N HIS A 3 -7.85 4.86 -4.44
CA HIS A 3 -8.99 3.99 -4.06
C HIS A 3 -9.16 2.72 -4.90
N ARG A 4 -8.58 2.67 -6.10
CA ARG A 4 -8.63 1.50 -6.99
C ARG A 4 -7.49 0.51 -6.75
N SER A 5 -6.57 0.81 -5.83
CA SER A 5 -5.45 -0.07 -5.49
C SER A 5 -5.93 -1.17 -4.55
N GLN A 6 -5.68 -2.44 -4.89
CA GLN A 6 -5.97 -3.53 -3.98
C GLN A 6 -5.04 -3.46 -2.76
N SER A 7 -3.72 -3.53 -2.95
CA SER A 7 -2.75 -3.51 -1.86
C SER A 7 -2.61 -2.14 -1.17
N GLY A 8 -2.79 -1.06 -1.90
CA GLY A 8 -2.64 0.31 -1.39
C GLY A 8 -3.90 0.91 -0.78
N HIS A 9 -5.04 0.21 -0.82
CA HIS A 9 -6.30 0.69 -0.24
C HIS A 9 -7.17 -0.46 0.30
N TRP A 10 -7.67 -1.35 -0.55
CA TRP A 10 -8.69 -2.33 -0.15
C TRP A 10 -8.21 -3.38 0.85
N ALA A 11 -6.95 -3.83 0.77
CA ALA A 11 -6.37 -4.75 1.75
C ALA A 11 -6.38 -4.16 3.15
N LEU A 12 -5.98 -2.89 3.28
CA LEU A 12 -6.01 -2.17 4.56
C LEU A 12 -7.44 -1.95 5.04
N VAL A 13 -8.35 -1.54 4.16
CA VAL A 13 -9.77 -1.34 4.50
C VAL A 13 -10.37 -2.63 5.07
N ALA A 14 -10.10 -3.78 4.43
CA ALA A 14 -10.58 -5.07 4.92
C ALA A 14 -10.08 -5.39 6.33
N GLU A 15 -8.82 -5.06 6.66
CA GLU A 15 -8.27 -5.30 8.00
C GLU A 15 -8.80 -4.38 9.08
N ILE A 16 -9.01 -3.10 8.77
CA ILE A 16 -9.41 -2.11 9.77
C ILE A 16 -10.93 -2.00 9.92
N ALA A 17 -11.71 -2.52 8.96
CA ALA A 17 -13.17 -2.43 8.99
C ALA A 17 -13.79 -2.97 10.30
N PRO A 18 -13.34 -4.12 10.86
CA PRO A 18 -13.84 -4.60 12.15
C PRO A 18 -13.50 -3.71 13.35
N LEU A 19 -12.52 -2.82 13.21
CA LEU A 19 -12.05 -1.90 14.25
C LEU A 19 -12.70 -0.51 14.16
N ALA A 20 -13.50 -0.26 13.13
CA ALA A 20 -14.12 1.03 12.89
C ALA A 20 -15.20 1.32 13.96
N VAL A 21 -15.23 2.57 14.43
CA VAL A 21 -16.28 3.10 15.31
C VAL A 21 -17.09 4.11 14.52
N ASP A 22 -18.42 3.94 14.48
CA ASP A 22 -19.33 4.76 13.66
C ASP A 22 -18.90 4.88 12.19
N GLY A 23 -18.44 3.76 11.63
CA GLY A 23 -18.01 3.64 10.23
C GLY A 23 -16.66 4.29 9.91
N ARG A 24 -15.88 4.70 10.92
CA ARG A 24 -14.58 5.35 10.73
C ARG A 24 -13.50 4.71 11.59
N PHE A 25 -12.33 4.55 11.00
CA PHE A 25 -11.11 4.14 11.70
C PHE A 25 -10.07 5.27 11.69
N PHE A 26 -9.83 5.87 10.52
CA PHE A 26 -8.98 7.06 10.36
C PHE A 26 -9.80 8.35 10.36
N GLY A 27 -9.20 9.45 10.82
CA GLY A 27 -9.78 10.79 10.76
C GLY A 27 -9.76 11.43 9.37
N GLY A 28 -8.98 10.90 8.43
CA GLY A 28 -8.85 11.38 7.06
C GLY A 28 -7.93 10.52 6.21
N GLU A 29 -7.79 10.86 4.94
CA GLU A 29 -6.95 10.15 3.98
C GLU A 29 -6.19 11.12 3.06
N VAL A 30 -5.04 10.67 2.55
CA VAL A 30 -4.21 11.41 1.58
C VAL A 30 -3.98 10.54 0.35
N THR A 31 -4.49 10.99 -0.80
CA THR A 31 -4.23 10.34 -2.09
C THR A 31 -2.87 10.79 -2.64
N THR A 32 -1.97 9.83 -2.88
CA THR A 32 -0.60 10.10 -3.37
C THR A 32 -0.30 9.48 -4.74
N GLY A 33 -1.23 8.70 -5.29
CA GLY A 33 -1.12 8.11 -6.64
C GLY A 33 -0.21 6.88 -6.77
N SER A 34 0.74 6.64 -5.86
CA SER A 34 1.64 5.47 -5.89
C SER A 34 2.11 5.03 -4.51
N HIS A 35 2.71 3.84 -4.41
CA HIS A 35 3.35 3.33 -3.18
C HIS A 35 4.52 4.21 -2.77
N ARG A 36 5.41 4.54 -3.72
CA ARG A 36 6.52 5.47 -3.51
C ARG A 36 6.03 6.84 -3.02
N GLY A 37 4.97 7.37 -3.62
CA GLY A 37 4.34 8.62 -3.18
C GLY A 37 3.78 8.53 -1.75
N SER A 38 3.23 7.38 -1.38
CA SER A 38 2.76 7.07 -0.02
C SER A 38 3.91 6.97 0.99
N MET A 39 5.01 6.30 0.66
CA MET A 39 6.22 6.25 1.51
C MET A 39 6.71 7.67 1.84
N ARG A 40 6.84 8.52 0.81
CA ARG A 40 7.24 9.93 0.97
C ARG A 40 6.26 10.70 1.83
N ALA A 41 4.95 10.52 1.63
CA ALA A 41 3.95 11.21 2.44
C ALA A 41 4.08 10.91 3.93
N VAL A 42 4.40 9.66 4.30
CA VAL A 42 4.64 9.31 5.70
C VAL A 42 5.96 9.90 6.20
N ALA A 43 7.04 9.78 5.43
CA ALA A 43 8.34 10.33 5.81
C ALA A 43 8.33 11.88 5.96
N ASP A 44 7.50 12.56 5.17
CA ASP A 44 7.32 14.01 5.20
C ASP A 44 6.34 14.47 6.30
N GLY A 45 5.68 13.54 7.02
CA GLY A 45 4.67 13.87 8.03
C GLY A 45 3.33 14.34 7.46
N ARG A 46 3.08 14.13 6.16
CA ARG A 46 1.79 14.45 5.51
C ARG A 46 0.72 13.38 5.76
N ALA A 47 1.12 12.20 6.21
CA ALA A 47 0.23 11.12 6.63
C ALA A 47 0.89 10.32 7.77
N ASP A 48 0.09 9.78 8.69
CA ASP A 48 0.63 9.01 9.83
C ASP A 48 1.05 7.59 9.44
N MET A 49 0.38 7.01 8.43
CA MET A 49 0.66 5.66 7.94
C MET A 49 0.24 5.48 6.48
N ALA A 50 0.76 4.42 5.84
CA ALA A 50 0.37 4.03 4.50
C ALA A 50 0.39 2.50 4.34
N ALA A 51 -0.56 1.98 3.56
CA ALA A 51 -0.50 0.60 3.07
C ALA A 51 0.41 0.51 1.84
N ILE A 52 1.38 -0.40 1.91
CA ILE A 52 2.40 -0.64 0.89
C ILE A 52 2.50 -2.16 0.71
N ASP A 53 2.47 -2.66 -0.54
CA ASP A 53 2.73 -4.09 -0.77
C ASP A 53 4.20 -4.47 -0.60
N GLU A 54 4.43 -5.75 -0.32
CA GLU A 54 5.75 -6.30 -0.08
C GLU A 54 6.74 -6.00 -1.21
N MET A 55 6.33 -6.13 -2.47
CA MET A 55 7.20 -5.90 -3.62
C MET A 55 7.62 -4.43 -3.72
N SER A 56 6.66 -3.51 -3.56
CA SER A 56 6.95 -2.08 -3.55
C SER A 56 7.80 -1.68 -2.35
N TRP A 57 7.57 -2.29 -1.18
CA TRP A 57 8.41 -2.08 0.00
C TRP A 57 9.86 -2.51 -0.25
N ARG A 58 10.07 -3.73 -0.78
CA ARG A 58 11.40 -4.24 -1.15
C ARG A 58 12.10 -3.34 -2.17
N LEU A 59 11.41 -2.94 -3.24
CA LEU A 59 11.93 -1.98 -4.22
C LEU A 59 12.27 -0.63 -3.57
N GLY A 60 11.50 -0.22 -2.58
CA GLY A 60 11.74 1.01 -1.82
C GLY A 60 13.05 0.95 -1.03
N LEU A 61 13.39 -0.18 -0.42
CA LEU A 61 14.65 -0.36 0.31
C LEU A 61 15.88 -0.11 -0.59
N ASP A 62 15.78 -0.43 -1.88
CA ASP A 62 16.87 -0.25 -2.83
C ASP A 62 16.86 1.12 -3.53
N HIS A 63 15.69 1.78 -3.63
CA HIS A 63 15.49 2.89 -4.57
C HIS A 63 14.71 4.11 -4.03
N GLU A 64 14.23 4.10 -2.79
CA GLU A 64 13.51 5.22 -2.19
C GLU A 64 14.10 5.62 -0.82
N PRO A 65 14.89 6.71 -0.76
CA PRO A 65 15.51 7.17 0.48
C PRO A 65 14.53 7.49 1.62
N ALA A 66 13.27 7.81 1.31
CA ALA A 66 12.27 8.02 2.34
C ALA A 66 12.03 6.77 3.22
N VAL A 67 12.28 5.56 2.68
CA VAL A 67 12.07 4.29 3.39
C VAL A 67 12.94 4.16 4.64
N ASP A 68 14.13 4.76 4.66
CA ASP A 68 15.03 4.76 5.83
C ASP A 68 14.41 5.43 7.07
N ARG A 69 13.37 6.24 6.86
CA ARG A 69 12.64 6.95 7.92
C ARG A 69 11.32 6.26 8.28
N LEU A 70 11.04 5.10 7.69
CA LEU A 70 9.81 4.34 7.87
C LEU A 70 10.07 3.06 8.64
N ARG A 71 9.01 2.54 9.25
CA ARG A 71 9.00 1.22 9.88
C ARG A 71 7.69 0.52 9.60
N ILE A 72 7.72 -0.80 9.52
CA ILE A 72 6.52 -1.63 9.43
C ILE A 72 5.91 -1.73 10.83
N VAL A 73 4.61 -1.44 10.95
CA VAL A 73 3.87 -1.50 12.23
C VAL A 73 2.86 -2.64 12.28
N ALA A 74 2.43 -3.15 11.12
CA ALA A 74 1.46 -4.23 10.99
C ALA A 74 1.56 -4.87 9.60
N TRP A 75 0.94 -6.04 9.46
CA TRP A 75 0.77 -6.76 8.19
C TRP A 75 -0.71 -7.05 7.99
N THR A 76 -1.19 -6.94 6.75
CA THR A 76 -2.52 -7.45 6.38
C THR A 76 -2.47 -8.97 6.21
N GLN A 77 -3.64 -9.63 6.20
CA GLN A 77 -3.73 -10.99 5.70
C GLN A 77 -3.15 -11.05 4.26
N PRO A 78 -2.38 -12.09 3.94
CA PRO A 78 -1.84 -12.26 2.59
C PRO A 78 -2.95 -12.31 1.53
N THR A 79 -2.78 -11.56 0.45
CA THR A 79 -3.66 -11.62 -0.74
C THR A 79 -2.86 -12.10 -1.95
N PRO A 80 -3.50 -12.65 -3.00
CA PRO A 80 -2.79 -12.98 -4.24
C PRO A 80 -1.96 -11.79 -4.74
N GLY A 81 -0.74 -12.08 -5.19
CA GLY A 81 0.16 -11.06 -5.74
C GLY A 81 -0.39 -10.43 -7.01
N VAL A 82 0.24 -9.32 -7.44
CA VAL A 82 -0.13 -8.63 -8.68
C VAL A 82 0.01 -9.60 -9.86
N PRO A 83 -1.05 -9.84 -10.65
CA PRO A 83 -0.97 -10.75 -11.77
C PRO A 83 -0.14 -10.12 -12.89
N LEU A 84 0.73 -10.93 -13.52
CA LEU A 84 1.24 -10.62 -14.85
C LEU A 84 0.14 -10.92 -15.86
N VAL A 85 -0.52 -9.88 -16.34
CA VAL A 85 -1.53 -10.02 -17.41
C VAL A 85 -0.84 -9.79 -18.75
N THR A 86 -0.89 -10.81 -19.60
CA THR A 86 -0.29 -10.79 -20.94
C THR A 86 -1.28 -11.33 -21.98
N SER A 87 -1.00 -11.11 -23.26
CA SER A 87 -1.86 -11.61 -24.34
C SER A 87 -1.80 -13.14 -24.46
N TRP A 88 -2.84 -13.73 -25.05
CA TRP A 88 -2.90 -15.18 -25.27
C TRP A 88 -1.73 -15.72 -26.10
N THR A 89 -1.18 -14.91 -26.99
CA THR A 89 -0.01 -15.28 -27.81
C THR A 89 1.22 -15.62 -26.96
N ASN A 90 1.27 -15.17 -25.70
CA ASN A 90 2.34 -15.45 -24.75
C ASN A 90 2.08 -16.68 -23.87
N ALA A 91 1.05 -17.49 -24.17
CA ALA A 91 0.78 -18.73 -23.44
C ALA A 91 1.96 -19.71 -23.58
N GLY A 92 2.57 -20.10 -22.45
CA GLY A 92 3.67 -21.07 -22.40
C GLY A 92 5.08 -20.47 -22.33
N LEU A 93 5.22 -19.14 -22.17
CA LEU A 93 6.39 -18.56 -21.51
C LEU A 93 6.40 -18.95 -20.02
#